data_AF-A0A358U9H7-F1
#
_entry.id   AF-A0A358U9H7-F1
#
_cell.length_a   1.000
_cell.length_b   1.000
_cell.length_c   1.000
_cell.angle_alpha   90.00
_cell.angle_beta   90.00
_cell.angle_gamma   90.00
#
_symmetry.space_group_name_H-M   'P 1'
#
loop_
_entity.id
_entity.type
_entity.pdbx_description
1 polymer ?
#
loop_
_entity_poly.entity_id
_entity_poly.type
_entity_poly.pdbx_seq_one_letter_code
_entity_poly.pdbx_strand_id
1 'polypeptide(L)'
;MPKDTLELELVFQVGNLNYARGGLREGPVFGSKQVLERQKMIFLAQQLFFMGSVFIFGIYYFLLFLLQTKNKTALFFSILCFITALRSLIWGEVPVVIFFPNMPFEVGAYINYLTAYNLLPIMNLFVLSIYPLDYKKTIAGLVLLPSVFFNILFLTPPEFMSTFTKYLYVLILLQMIYIMGVLIKAVLYKRDNAILMFIAI
;
A
#
# COMPACT_ATOMS: atom_id res chain seq x y z
N MET A 1 -30.19 20.41 15.86
CA MET A 1 -29.59 20.40 17.21
C MET A 1 -30.57 21.05 18.17
N PRO A 2 -30.71 20.54 19.40
CA PRO A 2 -31.51 21.20 20.42
C PRO A 2 -30.96 22.61 20.63
N LYS A 3 -31.85 23.60 20.73
CA LYS A 3 -31.47 25.03 20.72
C LYS A 3 -30.90 25.53 22.06
N ASP A 4 -30.95 24.71 23.12
CA ASP A 4 -30.82 25.20 24.51
C ASP A 4 -29.70 24.54 25.34
N THR A 5 -28.70 23.89 24.71
CA THR A 5 -27.55 23.30 25.43
C THR A 5 -26.23 23.86 24.89
N LEU A 6 -25.50 24.59 25.74
CA LEU A 6 -24.15 25.12 25.48
C LEU A 6 -23.06 24.03 25.46
N GLU A 7 -23.40 22.82 25.91
CA GLU A 7 -22.52 21.66 25.95
C GLU A 7 -23.04 20.56 25.03
N LEU A 8 -22.13 19.98 24.25
CA LEU A 8 -22.39 18.84 23.38
C LEU A 8 -21.48 17.69 23.81
N GLU A 9 -22.06 16.67 24.43
CA GLU A 9 -21.34 15.44 24.76
C GLU A 9 -21.48 14.42 23.64
N LEU A 10 -20.35 13.91 23.13
CA LEU A 10 -20.30 12.88 22.10
C LEU A 10 -19.57 11.66 22.64
N VAL A 11 -20.33 10.60 22.95
CA VAL A 11 -19.80 9.33 23.44
C VAL A 11 -19.74 8.32 22.31
N PHE A 12 -18.54 7.87 21.96
CA PHE A 12 -18.32 6.84 20.94
C PHE A 12 -18.08 5.49 21.60
N GLN A 13 -19.02 4.56 21.44
CA GLN A 13 -18.84 3.16 21.86
C GLN A 13 -18.34 2.35 20.66
N VAL A 14 -17.10 1.90 20.70
CA VAL A 14 -16.47 1.16 19.59
C VAL A 14 -16.23 -0.29 20.01
N GLY A 15 -17.00 -1.20 19.43
CA GLY A 15 -16.73 -2.64 19.46
C GLY A 15 -15.97 -3.06 18.20
N ASN A 16 -15.01 -3.97 18.35
CA ASN A 16 -14.29 -4.52 17.20
C ASN A 16 -14.13 -6.03 17.34
N LEU A 17 -14.85 -6.76 16.49
CA LEU A 17 -14.82 -8.22 16.42
C LEU A 17 -13.92 -8.74 15.29
N ASN A 18 -13.57 -7.89 14.32
CA ASN A 18 -13.03 -8.33 13.03
C ASN A 18 -11.54 -7.95 12.83
N TYR A 19 -10.95 -7.14 13.72
CA TYR A 19 -9.53 -6.80 13.70
C TYR A 19 -8.91 -6.90 15.11
N ALA A 20 -7.62 -7.20 15.21
CA ALA A 20 -6.88 -7.29 16.47
C ALA A 20 -6.72 -5.93 17.20
N ARG A 21 -6.95 -4.81 16.52
CA ARG A 21 -6.99 -3.47 17.12
C ARG A 21 -8.24 -2.74 16.66
N GLY A 22 -9.08 -2.33 17.62
CA GLY A 22 -10.27 -1.51 17.41
C GLY A 22 -10.03 -0.03 17.69
N GLY A 23 -11.11 0.74 17.67
CA GLY A 23 -11.11 2.17 17.95
C GLY A 23 -11.35 3.03 16.71
N LEU A 24 -11.56 4.32 16.95
CA LEU A 24 -11.65 5.33 15.89
C LEU A 24 -10.26 5.51 15.27
N ARG A 25 -10.14 5.24 13.96
CA ARG A 25 -8.88 5.44 13.22
C ARG A 25 -8.60 6.92 13.00
N GLU A 26 -9.64 7.70 12.80
CA GLU A 26 -9.61 9.14 12.61
C GLU A 26 -10.63 9.79 13.53
N GLY A 27 -10.34 11.01 13.99
CA GLY A 27 -11.27 11.78 14.82
C GLY A 27 -12.49 12.24 14.03
N PRO A 28 -13.64 12.46 14.67
CA PRO A 28 -14.82 12.99 14.00
C PRO A 28 -14.55 14.40 13.46
N VAL A 29 -14.94 14.64 12.21
CA VAL A 29 -14.85 15.95 11.55
C VAL A 29 -16.23 16.59 11.51
N PHE A 30 -16.34 17.82 11.98
CA PHE A 30 -17.60 18.57 12.01
C PHE A 30 -17.62 19.65 10.92
N GLY A 31 -18.75 19.76 10.24
CA GLY A 31 -18.96 20.74 9.18
C GLY A 31 -20.38 20.69 8.64
N SER A 32 -20.75 21.63 7.77
CA SER A 32 -22.02 21.55 7.06
C SER A 32 -22.00 20.35 6.10
N LYS A 33 -23.17 19.73 5.88
CA LYS A 33 -23.32 18.59 4.96
C LYS A 33 -22.65 18.86 3.60
N GLN A 34 -22.89 20.05 3.04
CA GLN A 34 -22.34 20.48 1.76
C GLN A 34 -20.81 20.51 1.74
N VAL A 35 -20.19 20.99 2.84
CA VAL A 35 -18.73 21.04 2.96
C VAL A 35 -18.15 19.63 3.08
N LEU A 36 -18.73 18.78 3.93
CA LEU A 36 -18.26 17.41 4.15
C LEU A 36 -18.43 16.54 2.90
N GLU A 37 -19.55 16.63 2.20
CA GLU A 37 -19.77 15.91 0.94
C GLU A 37 -18.81 16.38 -0.16
N ARG A 38 -18.59 17.69 -0.28
CA ARG A 38 -17.62 18.23 -1.24
C ARG A 38 -16.20 17.77 -0.92
N GLN A 39 -15.81 17.78 0.36
CA GLN A 39 -14.50 17.31 0.80
C GLN A 39 -14.29 15.84 0.45
N LYS A 40 -15.27 14.98 0.79
CA LYS A 40 -15.25 13.56 0.43
C LYS A 40 -15.15 13.34 -1.08
N MET A 41 -15.91 14.09 -1.88
CA MET A 41 -15.83 13.99 -3.34
C MET A 41 -14.47 14.39 -3.88
N ILE A 42 -13.84 15.43 -3.34
CA ILE A 42 -12.49 15.85 -3.75
C ILE A 42 -11.46 14.76 -3.45
N PHE A 43 -11.46 14.22 -2.23
CA PHE A 43 -10.53 13.15 -1.86
C PHE A 43 -10.74 11.89 -2.69
N LEU A 44 -12.00 11.49 -2.91
CA LEU A 44 -12.32 10.37 -3.77
C LEU A 44 -11.84 10.59 -5.21
N ALA A 45 -12.07 11.79 -5.76
CA ALA A 45 -11.63 12.12 -7.12
C ALA A 45 -10.10 12.09 -7.26
N GLN A 46 -9.38 12.66 -6.29
CA GLN A 46 -7.91 12.62 -6.26
C GLN A 46 -7.40 11.18 -6.19
N GLN A 47 -8.02 10.36 -5.34
CA GLN A 47 -7.66 8.95 -5.17
C GLN A 47 -7.93 8.13 -6.44
N LEU A 48 -9.08 8.30 -7.08
CA LEU A 48 -9.41 7.63 -8.35
C LEU A 48 -8.48 8.07 -9.48
N PHE A 49 -8.14 9.37 -9.55
CA PHE A 49 -7.18 9.89 -10.52
C PHE A 49 -5.79 9.27 -10.33
N PHE A 50 -5.29 9.22 -9.10
CA PHE A 50 -4.01 8.59 -8.78
C PHE A 50 -4.03 7.10 -9.12
N MET A 51 -5.06 6.38 -8.68
CA MET A 51 -5.23 4.95 -8.97
C MET A 51 -5.24 4.67 -10.48
N GLY A 52 -6.04 5.41 -11.24
CA GLY A 52 -6.12 5.27 -12.70
C GLY A 52 -4.80 5.57 -13.39
N SER A 53 -4.10 6.63 -12.97
CA SER A 53 -2.79 7.00 -13.52
C SER A 53 -1.75 5.91 -13.28
N VAL A 54 -1.64 5.41 -12.05
CA VAL A 54 -0.72 4.32 -11.69
C VAL A 54 -1.07 3.03 -12.43
N PHE A 55 -2.37 2.72 -12.58
CA PHE A 55 -2.82 1.55 -13.31
C PHE A 55 -2.43 1.60 -14.80
N ILE A 56 -2.62 2.75 -15.45
CA ILE A 56 -2.21 2.97 -16.85
C ILE A 56 -0.70 2.81 -17.00
N PHE A 57 0.10 3.37 -16.08
CA PHE A 57 1.55 3.12 -16.06
C PHE A 57 1.88 1.63 -15.90
N GLY A 58 1.17 0.92 -15.03
CA GLY A 58 1.30 -0.53 -14.88
C GLY A 58 1.10 -1.27 -16.20
N ILE A 59 0.03 -0.95 -16.94
CA ILE A 59 -0.23 -1.53 -18.27
C ILE A 59 0.91 -1.20 -19.23
N TYR A 60 1.34 0.06 -19.30
CA TYR A 60 2.41 0.49 -20.20
C TYR A 60 3.70 -0.30 -19.96
N TYR A 61 4.16 -0.42 -18.72
CA TYR A 61 5.38 -1.16 -18.39
C TYR A 61 5.21 -2.67 -18.54
N PHE A 62 4.01 -3.20 -18.32
CA PHE A 62 3.72 -4.61 -18.59
C PHE A 62 3.83 -4.92 -20.09
N LEU A 63 3.25 -4.09 -20.95
CA LEU A 63 3.38 -4.21 -22.40
C LEU A 63 4.85 -4.07 -22.85
N LEU A 64 5.59 -3.12 -22.27
CA LEU A 64 7.02 -2.96 -22.52
C LEU A 64 7.81 -4.23 -22.15
N PHE A 65 7.46 -4.88 -21.03
CA PHE A 65 8.05 -6.17 -20.66
C PHE A 65 7.70 -7.28 -21.66
N LEU A 66 6.46 -7.35 -22.16
CA LEU A 66 6.08 -8.34 -23.17
C LEU A 66 6.89 -8.17 -24.48
N LEU A 67 7.19 -6.92 -24.85
CA LEU A 67 8.04 -6.61 -26.01
C LEU A 67 9.53 -6.86 -25.74
N GLN A 68 9.97 -6.74 -24.48
CA GLN A 68 11.36 -6.91 -24.06
C GLN A 68 11.45 -7.81 -22.83
N THR A 69 11.19 -9.11 -23.00
CA THR A 69 11.06 -10.08 -21.88
C THR A 69 12.35 -10.26 -21.05
N LYS A 70 13.49 -9.78 -21.55
CA LYS A 70 14.76 -9.70 -20.80
C LYS A 70 14.78 -8.58 -19.75
N ASN A 71 13.95 -7.54 -19.92
CA ASN A 71 13.87 -6.40 -19.02
C ASN A 71 13.01 -6.72 -17.78
N LYS A 72 13.59 -7.43 -16.80
CA LYS A 72 12.90 -7.78 -15.55
C LYS A 72 12.50 -6.56 -14.72
N THR A 73 13.19 -5.44 -14.88
CA THR A 73 12.85 -4.17 -14.21
C THR A 73 11.46 -3.68 -14.60
N ALA A 74 11.12 -3.74 -15.90
CA ALA A 74 9.80 -3.38 -16.38
C ALA A 74 8.69 -4.27 -15.79
N LEU A 75 8.94 -5.59 -15.67
CA LEU A 75 8.01 -6.51 -15.03
C LEU A 75 7.76 -6.15 -13.57
N PHE A 76 8.82 -6.03 -12.75
CA PHE A 76 8.66 -5.72 -11.32
C PHE A 76 8.01 -4.36 -11.09
N PHE A 77 8.32 -3.36 -11.92
CA PHE A 77 7.66 -2.06 -11.87
C PHE A 77 6.17 -2.14 -12.20
N SER A 78 5.80 -2.91 -13.24
CA SER A 78 4.38 -3.09 -13.60
C SER A 78 3.59 -3.77 -12.48
N ILE A 79 4.16 -4.79 -11.83
CA ILE A 79 3.54 -5.47 -10.68
C ILE A 79 3.40 -4.50 -9.50
N LEU A 80 4.44 -3.69 -9.22
CA LEU A 80 4.39 -2.66 -8.19
C LEU A 80 3.24 -1.67 -8.45
N CYS A 81 3.07 -1.23 -9.69
CA CYS A 81 1.97 -0.35 -10.10
C CYS A 81 0.61 -1.01 -9.89
N PHE A 82 0.43 -2.25 -10.33
CA PHE A 82 -0.85 -2.96 -10.16
C PHE A 82 -1.20 -3.21 -8.69
N ILE A 83 -0.22 -3.59 -7.86
CA ILE A 83 -0.42 -3.73 -6.41
C ILE A 83 -0.81 -2.37 -5.80
N THR A 84 -0.14 -1.29 -6.20
CA THR A 84 -0.41 0.06 -5.69
C THR A 84 -1.81 0.54 -6.08
N ALA A 85 -2.21 0.34 -7.33
CA ALA A 85 -3.56 0.65 -7.80
C ALA A 85 -4.63 -0.16 -7.06
N LEU A 86 -4.42 -1.48 -6.92
CA LEU A 86 -5.33 -2.36 -6.19
C LEU A 86 -5.43 -1.97 -4.71
N ARG A 87 -4.32 -1.60 -4.09
CA ARG A 87 -4.29 -1.12 -2.70
C ARG A 87 -5.08 0.17 -2.53
N SER A 88 -4.93 1.10 -3.48
CA SER A 88 -5.68 2.35 -3.51
C SER A 88 -7.19 2.13 -3.64
N LEU A 89 -7.66 0.97 -4.09
CA LEU A 89 -9.10 0.68 -4.13
C LEU A 89 -9.70 0.45 -2.73
N ILE A 90 -8.92 -0.02 -1.76
CA ILE A 90 -9.42 -0.52 -0.47
C ILE A 90 -8.99 0.36 0.71
N TRP A 91 -7.93 1.13 0.56
CA TRP A 91 -7.42 2.03 1.59
C TRP A 91 -7.77 3.48 1.32
N GLY A 92 -7.97 4.33 2.33
CA GLY A 92 -8.34 5.75 2.16
C GLY A 92 -9.86 5.95 2.10
N GLU A 93 -10.39 6.59 1.05
CA GLU A 93 -11.83 6.81 0.82
C GLU A 93 -12.61 5.54 0.44
N VAL A 94 -11.91 4.41 0.37
CA VAL A 94 -12.43 3.07 0.06
C VAL A 94 -13.33 3.03 -1.19
N PRO A 95 -12.84 3.44 -2.38
CA PRO A 95 -13.62 3.43 -3.62
C PRO A 95 -14.27 2.08 -3.94
N VAL A 96 -13.71 0.96 -3.47
CA VAL A 96 -14.27 -0.39 -3.67
C VAL A 96 -15.73 -0.48 -3.23
N VAL A 97 -16.16 0.23 -2.18
CA VAL A 97 -17.56 0.20 -1.70
C VAL A 97 -18.52 0.84 -2.71
N ILE A 98 -18.04 1.78 -3.52
CA ILE A 98 -18.86 2.44 -4.55
C ILE A 98 -19.08 1.49 -5.73
N PHE A 99 -18.02 0.79 -6.15
CA PHE A 99 -18.09 -0.14 -7.28
C PHE A 99 -18.73 -1.48 -6.91
N PHE A 100 -18.52 -1.94 -5.69
CA PHE A 100 -18.97 -3.23 -5.17
C PHE A 100 -19.60 -3.07 -3.78
N PRO A 101 -20.80 -2.47 -3.68
CA PRO A 101 -21.44 -2.18 -2.39
C PRO A 101 -21.77 -3.43 -1.56
N ASN A 102 -21.96 -4.58 -2.22
CA ASN A 102 -22.29 -5.84 -1.57
C ASN A 102 -21.07 -6.74 -1.33
N MET A 103 -19.85 -6.20 -1.45
CA MET A 103 -18.62 -6.95 -1.24
C MET A 103 -18.53 -7.41 0.23
N PRO A 104 -18.30 -8.72 0.49
CA PRO A 104 -18.06 -9.19 1.85
C PRO A 104 -16.82 -8.54 2.45
N PHE A 105 -16.89 -8.22 3.74
CA PHE A 105 -15.81 -7.57 4.47
C PHE A 105 -14.50 -8.36 4.38
N GLU A 106 -14.58 -9.69 4.44
CA GLU A 106 -13.45 -10.60 4.40
C GLU A 106 -12.66 -10.45 3.11
N VAL A 107 -13.34 -10.31 1.97
CA VAL A 107 -12.68 -10.15 0.66
C VAL A 107 -11.89 -8.84 0.63
N GLY A 108 -12.46 -7.75 1.14
CA GLY A 108 -11.77 -6.47 1.24
C GLY A 108 -10.55 -6.56 2.17
N ALA A 109 -10.69 -7.22 3.31
CA ALA A 109 -9.60 -7.45 4.24
C ALA A 109 -8.47 -8.28 3.61
N TYR A 110 -8.79 -9.37 2.89
CA TYR A 110 -7.80 -10.20 2.21
C TYR A 110 -7.03 -9.43 1.15
N ILE A 111 -7.70 -8.65 0.30
CA ILE A 111 -6.98 -7.85 -0.70
C ILE A 111 -6.13 -6.75 -0.04
N ASN A 112 -6.61 -6.14 1.06
CA ASN A 112 -5.79 -5.19 1.83
C ASN A 112 -4.50 -5.86 2.36
N TYR A 113 -4.58 -7.06 2.92
CA TYR A 113 -3.39 -7.78 3.40
C TYR A 113 -2.51 -8.26 2.24
N LEU A 114 -3.10 -8.77 1.15
CA LEU A 114 -2.37 -9.21 -0.05
C LEU A 114 -1.52 -8.08 -0.62
N THR A 115 -2.12 -6.91 -0.80
CA THR A 115 -1.41 -5.75 -1.30
C THR A 115 -0.38 -5.25 -0.29
N ALA A 116 -0.70 -5.17 1.00
CA ALA A 116 0.24 -4.72 2.03
C ALA A 116 1.47 -5.63 2.16
N TYR A 117 1.26 -6.95 2.16
CA TYR A 117 2.33 -7.92 2.38
C TYR A 117 3.24 -8.11 1.16
N ASN A 118 2.71 -7.95 -0.06
CA ASN A 118 3.49 -8.14 -1.29
C ASN A 118 4.11 -6.85 -1.86
N LEU A 119 3.69 -5.65 -1.41
CA LEU A 119 4.25 -4.39 -1.90
C LEU A 119 5.77 -4.29 -1.67
N LEU A 120 6.20 -4.61 -0.44
CA LEU A 120 7.61 -4.55 -0.02
C LEU A 120 8.52 -5.53 -0.79
N PRO A 121 8.21 -6.84 -0.87
CA PRO A 121 9.01 -7.80 -1.62
C PRO A 121 9.19 -7.39 -3.09
N ILE A 122 8.10 -6.94 -3.73
CA ILE A 122 8.13 -6.48 -5.12
C ILE A 122 9.02 -5.23 -5.26
N MET A 123 8.94 -4.28 -4.33
CA MET A 123 9.82 -3.11 -4.31
C MET A 123 11.29 -3.50 -4.21
N ASN A 124 11.63 -4.49 -3.38
CA ASN A 124 13.00 -4.98 -3.26
C ASN A 124 13.49 -5.68 -4.53
N LEU A 125 12.64 -6.49 -5.17
CA LEU A 125 12.96 -7.12 -6.45
C LEU A 125 13.15 -6.07 -7.55
N PHE A 126 12.35 -5.00 -7.54
CA PHE A 126 12.52 -3.86 -8.43
C PHE A 126 13.88 -3.17 -8.23
N VAL A 127 14.22 -2.78 -6.99
CA VAL A 127 15.52 -2.14 -6.70
C VAL A 127 16.70 -3.07 -7.04
N LEU A 128 16.61 -4.35 -6.70
CA LEU A 128 17.62 -5.37 -7.07
C LEU A 128 17.80 -5.46 -8.59
N SER A 129 16.71 -5.38 -9.37
CA SER A 129 16.78 -5.45 -10.82
C SER A 129 17.48 -4.24 -11.46
N ILE A 130 17.49 -3.09 -10.78
CA ILE A 130 18.14 -1.86 -11.24
C ILE A 130 19.60 -1.81 -10.78
N TYR A 131 19.87 -2.16 -9.52
CA TYR A 131 21.20 -2.09 -8.91
C TYR A 131 21.70 -3.47 -8.44
N PRO A 132 21.86 -4.45 -9.35
CA PRO A 132 22.22 -5.84 -8.98
C PRO A 132 23.62 -5.97 -8.35
N LEU A 133 24.51 -5.00 -8.60
CA LEU A 133 25.87 -4.98 -8.02
C LEU A 133 25.88 -4.40 -6.60
N ASP A 134 24.94 -3.52 -6.29
CA ASP A 134 24.90 -2.79 -5.02
C ASP A 134 23.98 -3.47 -4.01
N TYR A 135 22.98 -4.22 -4.49
CA TYR A 135 22.04 -4.99 -3.69
C TYR A 135 22.53 -6.45 -3.48
N LYS A 136 22.68 -6.87 -2.21
CA LYS A 136 23.11 -8.24 -1.89
C LYS A 136 21.98 -9.27 -2.14
N LYS A 137 22.25 -10.29 -2.97
CA LYS A 137 21.30 -11.37 -3.28
C LYS A 137 20.83 -12.17 -2.06
N THR A 138 21.68 -12.31 -1.03
CA THR A 138 21.31 -12.95 0.23
C THR A 138 20.19 -12.20 0.95
N ILE A 139 20.20 -10.86 0.88
CA ILE A 139 19.18 -10.01 1.48
C ILE A 139 17.87 -10.13 0.69
N ALA A 140 17.93 -10.30 -0.64
CA ALA A 140 16.74 -10.57 -1.44
C ALA A 140 16.05 -11.87 -1.00
N GLY A 141 16.82 -12.95 -0.74
CA GLY A 141 16.28 -14.19 -0.18
C GLY A 141 15.63 -14.00 1.20
N LEU A 142 16.28 -13.23 2.08
CA LEU A 142 15.72 -12.90 3.40
C LEU A 142 14.45 -12.05 3.32
N VAL A 143 14.32 -11.17 2.32
CA VAL A 143 13.12 -10.34 2.10
C VAL A 143 11.95 -11.15 1.54
N LEU A 144 12.22 -12.19 0.75
CA LEU A 144 11.19 -13.08 0.21
C LEU A 144 10.63 -14.06 1.25
N LEU A 145 11.41 -14.41 2.28
CA LEU A 145 10.96 -15.33 3.34
C LEU A 145 9.71 -14.83 4.09
N PRO A 146 9.65 -13.57 4.56
CA PRO A 146 8.41 -13.00 5.11
C PRO A 146 7.25 -13.05 4.11
N SER A 147 7.50 -12.87 2.82
CA SER A 147 6.43 -12.96 1.80
C SER A 147 5.81 -14.34 1.79
N VAL A 148 6.62 -15.41 1.83
CA VAL A 148 6.11 -16.79 1.89
C VAL A 148 5.27 -16.99 3.15
N PHE A 149 5.76 -16.55 4.31
CA PHE A 149 5.02 -16.62 5.58
C PHE A 149 3.66 -15.89 5.49
N PHE A 150 3.66 -14.67 4.99
CA PHE A 150 2.44 -13.87 4.83
C PHE A 150 1.49 -14.44 3.78
N ASN A 151 2.00 -15.12 2.76
CA ASN A 151 1.16 -15.82 1.79
C ASN A 151 0.49 -17.06 2.39
N ILE A 152 1.16 -17.79 3.28
CA ILE A 152 0.55 -18.90 4.04
C ILE A 152 -0.59 -18.37 4.94
N LEU A 153 -0.44 -17.16 5.47
CA LEU A 153 -1.44 -16.52 6.33
C LEU A 153 -2.78 -16.26 5.61
N PHE A 154 -2.84 -16.28 4.27
CA PHE A 154 -4.11 -16.24 3.52
C PHE A 154 -5.02 -17.43 3.80
N LEU A 155 -4.48 -18.56 4.27
CA LEU A 155 -5.26 -19.71 4.69
C LEU A 155 -5.97 -19.50 6.04
N THR A 156 -5.68 -18.39 6.72
CA THR A 156 -6.24 -18.07 8.04
C THR A 156 -7.27 -16.94 7.95
N PRO A 157 -8.17 -16.82 8.95
CA PRO A 157 -9.12 -15.71 9.01
C PRO A 157 -8.42 -14.33 9.12
N PRO A 158 -9.03 -13.25 8.58
CA PRO A 158 -8.46 -11.91 8.63
C PRO A 158 -8.18 -11.39 10.04
N GLU A 159 -8.91 -11.84 11.06
CA GLU A 159 -8.64 -11.45 12.46
C GLU A 159 -7.24 -11.92 12.89
N PHE A 160 -6.87 -13.15 12.53
CA PHE A 160 -5.54 -13.69 12.86
C PHE A 160 -4.45 -12.94 12.09
N MET A 161 -4.66 -12.68 10.79
CA MET A 161 -3.74 -11.89 9.96
C MET A 161 -3.45 -10.52 10.56
N SER A 162 -4.48 -9.87 11.10
CA SER A 162 -4.38 -8.52 11.66
C SER A 162 -3.40 -8.41 12.83
N THR A 163 -3.20 -9.49 13.59
CA THR A 163 -2.24 -9.57 14.71
C THR A 163 -0.80 -9.35 14.25
N PHE A 164 -0.50 -9.72 13.00
CA PHE A 164 0.84 -9.62 12.43
C PHE A 164 1.16 -8.27 11.81
N THR A 165 0.18 -7.38 11.69
CA THR A 165 0.34 -6.04 11.09
C THR A 165 1.47 -5.23 11.75
N LYS A 166 1.64 -5.35 13.08
CA LYS A 166 2.74 -4.67 13.80
C LYS A 166 4.13 -5.15 13.34
N TYR A 167 4.29 -6.45 13.09
CA TYR A 167 5.55 -7.01 12.62
C TYR A 167 5.81 -6.62 11.16
N LEU A 168 4.75 -6.53 10.34
CA LEU A 168 4.85 -5.98 8.99
C LEU A 168 5.43 -4.55 9.03
N TYR A 169 4.95 -3.66 9.90
CA TYR A 169 5.47 -2.29 9.98
C TYR A 169 6.95 -2.23 10.37
N VAL A 170 7.40 -3.10 11.27
CA VAL A 170 8.84 -3.21 11.61
C VAL A 170 9.64 -3.68 10.40
N LEU A 171 9.14 -4.67 9.66
CA LEU A 171 9.77 -5.14 8.42
C LEU A 171 9.82 -4.05 7.33
N ILE A 172 8.76 -3.24 7.18
CA ILE A 172 8.74 -2.07 6.28
C ILE A 172 9.87 -1.11 6.64
N LEU A 173 9.99 -0.74 7.91
CA LEU A 173 11.01 0.19 8.36
C LEU A 173 12.42 -0.32 8.06
N LEU A 174 12.71 -1.59 8.41
CA LEU A 174 14.03 -2.20 8.17
C LEU A 174 14.38 -2.25 6.67
N GLN A 175 13.41 -2.59 5.83
CA GLN A 175 13.63 -2.64 4.38
C GLN A 175 13.77 -1.25 3.75
N MET A 176 13.03 -0.26 4.23
CA MET A 176 13.20 1.13 3.79
C MET A 176 14.61 1.62 4.10
N ILE A 177 15.12 1.39 5.31
CA ILE A 177 16.50 1.75 5.69
C ILE A 177 17.51 1.06 4.76
N TYR A 178 17.30 -0.22 4.46
CA TYR A 178 18.20 -0.96 3.59
C TYR A 178 18.17 -0.46 2.14
N ILE A 179 16.99 -0.23 1.56
CA ILE A 179 16.84 0.35 0.21
C ILE A 179 17.51 1.73 0.16
N MET A 180 17.28 2.58 1.17
CA MET A 180 17.92 3.89 1.27
C MET A 180 19.45 3.76 1.24
N GLY A 181 20.02 2.82 2.00
CA GLY A 181 21.46 2.53 1.96
C GLY A 181 21.97 2.08 0.60
N VAL A 182 21.21 1.24 -0.12
CA VAL A 182 21.54 0.82 -1.50
C VAL A 182 21.51 2.01 -2.46
N LEU A 183 20.53 2.90 -2.35
CA LEU A 183 20.42 4.08 -3.21
C LEU A 183 21.53 5.08 -2.93
N ILE A 184 21.87 5.34 -1.66
CA ILE A 184 23.03 6.18 -1.30
C ILE A 184 24.30 5.60 -1.92
N LYS A 185 24.51 4.29 -1.79
CA LYS A 185 25.65 3.59 -2.39
C LYS A 185 25.65 3.75 -3.92
N ALA A 186 24.50 3.60 -4.58
CA ALA A 186 24.37 3.78 -6.02
C ALA A 186 24.68 5.22 -6.47
N VAL A 187 24.27 6.23 -5.70
CA VAL A 187 24.59 7.64 -5.95
C VAL A 187 26.08 7.90 -5.80
N LEU A 188 26.70 7.40 -4.72
CA LEU A 188 28.14 7.54 -4.46
C LEU A 188 28.99 6.88 -5.56
N TYR A 189 28.57 5.73 -6.07
CA TYR A 189 29.22 5.06 -7.20
C TYR A 189 28.78 5.59 -8.58
N LYS A 190 28.01 6.69 -8.63
CA LYS A 190 27.56 7.35 -9.86
C LYS A 190 26.88 6.39 -10.84
N ARG A 191 26.04 5.50 -10.33
CA ARG A 191 25.22 4.60 -11.16
C ARG A 191 24.20 5.41 -11.95
N ASP A 192 23.87 4.92 -13.13
CA ASP A 192 22.87 5.56 -13.99
C ASP A 192 21.52 5.70 -13.27
N ASN A 193 20.91 6.88 -13.39
CA ASN A 193 19.62 7.24 -12.79
C ASN A 193 19.55 7.16 -11.26
N ALA A 194 20.67 7.01 -10.54
CA ALA A 194 20.68 6.86 -9.09
C ALA A 194 20.10 8.06 -8.34
N ILE A 195 20.42 9.28 -8.76
CA ILE A 195 19.91 10.51 -8.14
C ILE A 195 18.39 10.60 -8.32
N LEU A 196 17.91 10.27 -9.52
CA LEU A 196 16.49 10.34 -9.88
C LEU A 196 15.69 9.31 -9.07
N MET A 197 16.23 8.12 -8.88
CA MET A 197 15.68 7.07 -8.00
C MET A 197 15.69 7.44 -6.52
N PHE A 198 16.76 8.09 -6.05
CA PHE A 198 16.87 8.53 -4.65
C PHE A 198 15.84 9.60 -4.30
N ILE A 199 15.53 10.50 -5.22
CA ILE A 199 14.51 11.56 -5.02
C ILE A 199 13.08 10.99 -5.11
N ALA A 200 12.88 9.93 -5.88
CA ALA A 200 11.57 9.33 -6.10
C ALA A 200 11.07 8.44 -4.95
N ILE A 201 11.95 8.04 -4.01
CA ILE A 201 11.68 7.12 -2.90
C ILE A 201 11.65 7.88 -1.58
#